data_AF-A0A9D6NHV7-F1
#
_entry.id   AF-A0A9D6NHV7-F1
#
_cell.length_a   1.000
_cell.length_b   1.000
_cell.length_c   1.000
_cell.angle_alpha   90.00
_cell.angle_beta   90.00
_cell.angle_gamma   90.00
#
_symmetry.space_group_name_H-M   'P 1'
#
loop_
_entity.id
_entity.type
_entity.pdbx_description
1 polymer ?
#
loop_
_entity_poly.entity_id
_entity_poly.type
_entity_poly.pdbx_seq_one_letter_code
_entity_poly.pdbx_strand_id
1 'polypeptide(L)'
;MEETKRAIADELLREHEVERGIVRQLELLVEEGGLVGQESEWGRRMCDELSAFRRHLQRHFALEEEGGFMLEVVARMPQASEQVEKLRQEHGETLKVIDELIHDSSLLAYGTSLSLAELRNRILEVFSTIRRHEAEENELIQQIFYQEVSVAD
;
A
#
# COMPACT_ATOMS: atom_id res chain seq x y z
N MET A 1 6.64 -25.95 -10.77
CA MET A 1 5.32 -25.31 -10.54
C MET A 1 5.21 -24.88 -9.09
N GLU A 2 5.38 -25.78 -8.12
CA GLU A 2 5.30 -25.42 -6.69
C GLU A 2 6.44 -24.52 -6.17
N GLU A 3 7.67 -24.70 -6.66
CA GLU A 3 8.78 -23.77 -6.35
C GLU A 3 8.52 -22.34 -6.84
N THR A 4 7.91 -22.18 -8.02
CA THR A 4 7.60 -20.86 -8.60
C THR A 4 6.53 -20.13 -7.78
N LYS A 5 5.57 -20.85 -7.21
CA LYS A 5 4.49 -20.28 -6.41
C LYS A 5 4.95 -19.81 -5.04
N ARG A 6 5.76 -20.64 -4.38
CA ARG A 6 6.39 -20.25 -3.11
C ARG A 6 7.30 -19.04 -3.30
N ALA A 7 8.01 -18.98 -4.43
CA ALA A 7 8.81 -17.81 -4.79
C ALA A 7 7.97 -16.53 -4.94
N ILE A 8 6.77 -16.60 -5.55
CA ILE A 8 5.85 -15.44 -5.68
C ILE A 8 5.37 -14.96 -4.31
N ALA A 9 4.92 -15.88 -3.44
CA ALA A 9 4.47 -15.51 -2.11
C ALA A 9 5.62 -14.97 -1.22
N ASP A 10 6.81 -15.56 -1.31
CA ASP A 10 8.01 -15.07 -0.61
C ASP A 10 8.47 -13.70 -1.15
N GLU A 11 8.25 -13.42 -2.43
CA GLU A 11 8.48 -12.09 -3.03
C GLU A 11 7.46 -11.08 -2.52
N LEU A 12 6.19 -11.45 -2.48
CA LEU A 12 5.11 -10.59 -1.99
C LEU A 12 5.32 -10.19 -0.52
N LEU A 13 5.64 -11.16 0.35
CA LEU A 13 5.94 -10.89 1.76
C LEU A 13 7.14 -9.96 1.94
N ARG A 14 8.15 -10.06 1.06
CA ARG A 14 9.30 -9.14 1.06
C ARG A 14 8.89 -7.73 0.63
N GLU A 15 8.04 -7.59 -0.38
CA GLU A 15 7.52 -6.29 -0.78
C GLU A 15 6.67 -5.67 0.35
N HIS A 16 5.84 -6.44 1.06
CA HIS A 16 5.12 -5.97 2.25
C HIS A 16 6.06 -5.47 3.37
N GLU A 17 7.22 -6.11 3.58
CA GLU A 17 8.23 -5.59 4.52
C GLU A 17 8.79 -4.23 4.08
N VAL A 18 9.06 -4.05 2.78
CA VAL A 18 9.52 -2.80 2.20
C VAL A 18 8.45 -1.72 2.34
N GLU A 19 7.21 -2.04 2.01
CA GLU A 19 6.06 -1.14 2.08
C GLU A 19 5.85 -0.61 3.51
N ARG A 20 5.84 -1.51 4.51
CA ARG A 20 5.79 -1.13 5.93
C ARG A 20 6.99 -0.30 6.36
N GLY A 21 8.16 -0.49 5.74
CA GLY A 21 9.33 0.36 5.92
C GLY A 21 9.07 1.79 5.43
N ILE A 22 8.52 1.95 4.23
CA ILE A 22 8.20 3.25 3.62
C ILE A 22 7.10 3.95 4.41
N VAL A 23 6.02 3.26 4.77
CA VAL A 23 4.92 3.82 5.57
C VAL A 23 5.43 4.37 6.90
N ARG A 24 6.31 3.62 7.60
CA ARG A 24 6.91 4.11 8.85
C ARG A 24 7.77 5.36 8.65
N GLN A 25 8.52 5.45 7.56
CA GLN A 25 9.30 6.66 7.25
C GLN A 25 8.40 7.87 6.98
N LEU A 26 7.31 7.66 6.25
CA LEU A 26 6.31 8.70 6.00
C LEU A 26 5.59 9.14 7.28
N GLU A 27 5.28 8.23 8.19
CA GLU A 27 4.69 8.55 9.50
C GLU A 27 5.63 9.43 10.33
N LEU A 28 6.94 9.12 10.35
CA LEU A 28 7.93 9.99 10.99
C LEU A 28 7.96 11.39 10.35
N LEU A 29 7.88 11.48 9.02
CA LEU A 29 7.80 12.77 8.34
C LEU A 29 6.51 13.54 8.70
N VAL A 30 5.39 12.85 8.85
CA VAL A 30 4.13 13.44 9.32
C VAL A 30 4.32 14.02 10.72
N GLU A 31 4.98 13.31 11.62
CA GLU A 31 5.28 13.77 12.98
C GLU A 31 6.22 14.99 13.00
N GLU A 32 7.28 14.98 12.18
CA GLU A 32 8.28 16.06 12.06
C GLU A 32 7.68 17.40 11.60
N GLY A 33 6.71 17.37 10.68
CA GLY A 33 6.22 18.53 9.92
C GLY A 33 5.43 19.62 10.63
N GLY A 34 5.55 19.75 11.95
CA GLY A 34 4.60 20.48 12.80
C GLY A 34 5.08 21.84 13.29
N LEU A 35 6.23 22.31 12.79
CA LEU A 35 6.78 23.59 13.18
C LEU A 35 6.19 24.71 12.30
N VAL A 36 5.59 25.69 12.97
CA VAL A 36 5.05 26.90 12.34
C VAL A 36 6.12 27.59 11.50
N GLY A 37 5.81 27.89 10.24
CA GLY A 37 6.70 28.58 9.31
C GLY A 37 7.57 27.67 8.44
N GLN A 38 7.41 26.34 8.52
CA GLN A 38 8.12 25.36 7.68
C GLN A 38 7.16 24.55 6.78
N GLU A 39 5.89 24.96 6.68
CA GLU A 39 4.83 24.21 6.00
C GLU A 39 5.16 23.96 4.53
N SER A 40 5.74 24.96 3.85
CA SER A 40 6.12 24.82 2.44
C SER A 40 7.27 23.86 2.21
N GLU A 41 8.23 23.77 3.13
CA GLU A 41 9.33 22.80 3.03
C GLU A 41 8.83 21.39 3.33
N TRP A 42 8.00 21.25 4.37
CA TRP A 42 7.35 19.98 4.68
C TRP A 42 6.48 19.49 3.52
N GLY A 43 5.67 20.36 2.91
CA GLY A 43 4.84 20.02 1.75
C GLY A 43 5.66 19.52 0.56
N ARG A 44 6.84 20.10 0.30
CA ARG A 44 7.76 19.61 -0.75
C ARG A 44 8.27 18.21 -0.44
N ARG A 45 8.82 18.02 0.78
CA ARG A 45 9.33 16.71 1.21
C ARG A 45 8.22 15.65 1.15
N MET A 46 7.03 15.97 1.65
CA MET A 46 5.89 15.06 1.63
C MET A 46 5.44 14.71 0.20
N CYS A 47 5.41 15.71 -0.70
CA CYS A 47 5.11 15.48 -2.12
C CYS A 47 6.11 14.51 -2.76
N ASP A 48 7.41 14.66 -2.49
CA ASP A 48 8.46 13.79 -3.05
C ASP A 48 8.33 12.35 -2.51
N GLU A 49 8.16 12.19 -1.21
CA GLU A 49 8.04 10.88 -0.57
C GLU A 49 6.74 10.15 -0.96
N LEU A 50 5.60 10.85 -0.98
CA LEU A 50 4.34 10.28 -1.47
C LEU A 50 4.42 9.89 -2.96
N SER A 51 5.13 10.68 -3.78
CA SER A 51 5.36 10.33 -5.18
C SER A 51 6.22 9.07 -5.33
N ALA A 52 7.22 8.89 -4.47
CA ALA A 52 8.02 7.68 -4.44
C ALA A 52 7.20 6.47 -4.00
N PHE A 53 6.39 6.63 -2.95
CA PHE A 53 5.51 5.60 -2.43
C PHE A 53 4.46 5.17 -3.45
N ARG A 54 3.81 6.12 -4.13
CA ARG A 54 2.86 5.87 -5.22
C ARG A 54 3.46 5.01 -6.35
N ARG A 55 4.72 5.26 -6.72
CA ARG A 55 5.43 4.44 -7.73
C ARG A 55 5.81 3.05 -7.20
N HIS A 56 6.04 2.91 -5.90
CA HIS A 56 6.25 1.61 -5.28
C HIS A 56 4.96 0.79 -5.28
N LEU A 57 3.86 1.33 -4.74
CA LEU A 57 2.55 0.68 -4.73
C LEU A 57 2.08 0.29 -6.13
N GLN A 58 2.23 1.16 -7.13
CA GLN A 58 1.85 0.79 -8.50
C GLN A 58 2.59 -0.45 -9.01
N ARG A 59 3.88 -0.61 -8.67
CA ARG A 59 4.66 -1.79 -9.07
C ARG A 59 4.28 -3.02 -8.25
N HIS A 60 4.02 -2.83 -6.96
CA HIS A 60 3.55 -3.86 -6.05
C HIS A 60 2.19 -4.44 -6.49
N PHE A 61 1.20 -3.57 -6.72
CA PHE A 61 -0.12 -3.96 -7.23
C PHE A 61 -0.03 -4.66 -8.59
N ALA A 62 0.86 -4.22 -9.49
CA ALA A 62 1.09 -4.91 -10.76
C ALA A 62 1.67 -6.33 -10.55
N LEU A 63 2.54 -6.53 -9.55
CA LEU A 63 3.06 -7.85 -9.19
C LEU A 63 1.94 -8.76 -8.67
N GLU A 64 1.02 -8.26 -7.85
CA GLU A 64 -0.10 -9.05 -7.34
C GLU A 64 -1.08 -9.44 -8.45
N GLU A 65 -1.38 -8.48 -9.32
CA GLU A 65 -2.39 -8.59 -10.34
C GLU A 65 -1.92 -9.34 -11.58
N GLU A 66 -0.77 -8.95 -12.14
CA GLU A 66 -0.19 -9.46 -13.38
C GLU A 66 0.92 -10.49 -13.12
N GLY A 67 1.63 -10.36 -12.00
CA GLY A 67 2.62 -11.35 -11.56
C GLY A 67 2.01 -12.66 -11.05
N GLY A 68 0.67 -12.72 -10.95
CA GLY A 68 -0.09 -13.96 -10.88
C GLY A 68 -0.48 -14.41 -9.47
N PHE A 69 -0.16 -13.63 -8.43
CA PHE A 69 -0.59 -13.96 -7.06
C PHE A 69 -2.12 -14.08 -6.96
N MET A 70 -2.84 -13.03 -7.36
CA MET A 70 -4.30 -13.03 -7.30
C MET A 70 -4.94 -14.11 -8.19
N LEU A 71 -4.31 -14.42 -9.33
CA LEU A 71 -4.76 -15.51 -10.19
C LEU A 71 -4.62 -16.87 -9.48
N GLU A 72 -3.50 -17.10 -8.79
CA GLU A 72 -3.25 -18.32 -8.04
C GLU A 72 -4.21 -18.46 -6.85
N VAL A 73 -4.52 -17.34 -6.15
CA VAL A 73 -5.52 -17.32 -5.07
C VAL A 73 -6.86 -17.83 -5.57
N VAL A 74 -7.37 -17.29 -6.69
CA VAL A 74 -8.67 -17.71 -7.24
C VAL A 74 -8.62 -19.15 -7.79
N ALA A 75 -7.49 -19.56 -8.37
CA ALA A 75 -7.34 -20.92 -8.89
C ALA A 75 -7.43 -22.00 -7.78
N ARG A 76 -6.90 -21.71 -6.59
CA ARG A 76 -6.92 -22.63 -5.44
C ARG A 76 -8.14 -22.46 -4.55
N MET A 77 -8.61 -21.24 -4.42
CA MET A 77 -9.75 -20.86 -3.59
C MET A 77 -10.77 -20.10 -4.45
N PRO A 78 -11.56 -20.78 -5.31
CA PRO A 78 -12.54 -20.10 -6.16
C PRO A 78 -13.55 -19.25 -5.38
N GLN A 79 -13.86 -19.63 -4.13
CA GLN A 79 -14.71 -18.88 -3.22
C GLN A 79 -14.13 -17.51 -2.79
N ALA A 80 -12.81 -17.30 -2.95
CA ALA A 80 -12.15 -16.03 -2.66
C ALA A 80 -12.23 -15.01 -3.81
N SER A 81 -12.88 -15.35 -4.93
CA SER A 81 -12.94 -14.48 -6.11
C SER A 81 -13.54 -13.10 -5.82
N GLU A 82 -14.56 -13.01 -4.97
CA GLU A 82 -15.15 -11.71 -4.58
C GLU A 82 -14.18 -10.88 -3.75
N GLN A 83 -13.43 -11.53 -2.84
CA GLN A 83 -12.42 -10.86 -2.02
C GLN A 83 -11.25 -10.36 -2.87
N VAL A 84 -10.78 -11.17 -3.83
CA VAL A 84 -9.71 -10.77 -4.77
C VAL A 84 -10.14 -9.58 -5.63
N GLU A 85 -11.38 -9.57 -6.12
CA GLU A 85 -11.91 -8.43 -6.89
C GLU A 85 -12.03 -7.16 -6.04
N LYS A 86 -12.44 -7.29 -4.76
CA LYS A 86 -12.43 -6.18 -3.81
C LYS A 86 -11.01 -5.61 -3.64
N LEU A 87 -10.00 -6.45 -3.44
CA LEU A 87 -8.61 -6.01 -3.29
C LEU A 87 -8.12 -5.25 -4.53
N ARG A 88 -8.41 -5.75 -5.75
CA ARG A 88 -8.10 -5.04 -7.00
C ARG A 88 -8.73 -3.65 -7.08
N GLN A 89 -9.97 -3.51 -6.61
CA GLN A 89 -10.63 -2.21 -6.56
C GLN A 89 -9.96 -1.28 -5.54
N GLU A 90 -9.61 -1.80 -4.36
CA GLU A 90 -8.87 -1.07 -3.33
C GLU A 90 -7.51 -0.56 -3.85
N HIS A 91 -6.81 -1.27 -4.75
CA HIS A 91 -5.58 -0.80 -5.38
C HIS A 91 -5.80 0.52 -6.15
N GLY A 92 -6.80 0.51 -7.04
CA GLY A 92 -7.12 1.66 -7.88
C GLY A 92 -7.60 2.86 -7.07
N GLU A 93 -8.34 2.62 -5.99
CA GLU A 93 -8.78 3.65 -5.05
C GLU A 93 -7.60 4.22 -4.26
N THR A 94 -6.73 3.36 -3.72
CA THR A 94 -5.54 3.77 -2.96
C THR A 94 -4.62 4.66 -3.79
N LEU A 95 -4.34 4.28 -5.05
CA LEU A 95 -3.50 5.10 -5.93
C LEU A 95 -4.10 6.49 -6.19
N LYS A 96 -5.44 6.57 -6.37
CA LYS A 96 -6.12 7.86 -6.57
C LYS A 96 -6.01 8.75 -5.34
N VAL A 97 -6.24 8.20 -4.15
CA VAL A 97 -6.14 9.00 -2.91
C VAL A 97 -4.70 9.49 -2.72
N ILE A 98 -3.69 8.67 -3.03
CA ILE A 98 -2.30 9.12 -2.96
C ILE A 98 -2.00 10.21 -3.99
N ASP A 99 -2.54 10.12 -5.21
CA ASP A 99 -2.41 11.17 -6.22
C ASP A 99 -3.04 12.51 -5.74
N GLU A 100 -4.16 12.45 -5.02
CA GLU A 100 -4.77 13.62 -4.36
C GLU A 100 -3.88 14.18 -3.24
N LEU A 101 -3.31 13.32 -2.39
CA LEU A 101 -2.41 13.74 -1.32
C LEU A 101 -1.12 14.38 -1.85
N ILE A 102 -0.59 13.88 -2.97
CA ILE A 102 0.54 14.49 -3.68
C ILE A 102 0.14 15.89 -4.15
N HIS A 103 -1.03 16.04 -4.76
CA HIS A 103 -1.54 17.34 -5.19
C HIS A 103 -1.66 18.31 -4.02
N ASP A 104 -2.29 17.91 -2.92
CA ASP A 104 -2.50 18.77 -1.74
C ASP A 104 -1.18 19.14 -1.05
N SER A 105 -0.22 18.21 -1.01
CA SER A 105 1.14 18.47 -0.51
C SER A 105 1.86 19.50 -1.39
N SER A 106 1.67 19.43 -2.72
CA SER A 106 2.21 20.42 -3.65
C SER A 106 1.57 21.79 -3.47
N LEU A 107 0.26 21.85 -3.21
CA LEU A 107 -0.44 23.09 -2.93
C LEU A 107 0.10 23.76 -1.65
N LEU A 108 0.35 22.98 -0.59
CA LEU A 108 0.97 23.46 0.64
C LEU A 108 2.41 23.95 0.40
N ALA A 109 3.17 23.25 -0.46
CA ALA A 109 4.51 23.64 -0.87
C ALA A 109 4.58 25.03 -1.53
N TYR A 110 3.52 25.46 -2.21
CA TYR A 110 3.40 26.77 -2.86
C TYR A 110 2.73 27.84 -1.97
N GLY A 111 2.47 27.53 -0.69
CA GLY A 111 1.93 28.49 0.28
C GLY A 111 0.44 28.77 0.12
N THR A 112 -0.32 27.84 -0.48
CA THR A 112 -1.79 27.93 -0.49
C THR A 112 -2.37 27.59 0.89
N SER A 113 -3.59 28.07 1.16
CA SER A 113 -4.25 27.96 2.47
C SER A 113 -4.87 26.58 2.73
N LEU A 114 -4.11 25.50 2.48
CA LEU A 114 -4.52 24.16 2.87
C LEU A 114 -4.19 23.94 4.35
N SER A 115 -5.11 23.34 5.10
CA SER A 115 -4.85 23.03 6.51
C SER A 115 -3.83 21.90 6.62
N LEU A 116 -2.65 22.20 7.17
CA LEU A 116 -1.63 21.20 7.49
C LEU A 116 -2.20 20.06 8.33
N ALA A 117 -3.09 20.37 9.29
CA ALA A 117 -3.70 19.37 10.14
C ALA A 117 -4.62 18.41 9.38
N GLU A 118 -5.40 18.93 8.42
CA GLU A 118 -6.28 18.11 7.59
C GLU A 118 -5.49 17.20 6.66
N LEU A 119 -4.43 17.72 6.03
CA LEU A 119 -3.54 16.93 5.17
C LEU A 119 -2.87 15.79 5.95
N ARG A 120 -2.36 16.07 7.16
CA ARG A 120 -1.79 15.05 8.04
C ARG A 120 -2.79 13.94 8.37
N ASN A 121 -4.00 14.30 8.76
CA ASN A 121 -5.03 13.32 9.11
C ASN A 121 -5.37 12.42 7.92
N ARG A 122 -5.51 12.99 6.72
CA ARG A 122 -5.77 12.21 5.50
C ARG A 122 -4.62 11.28 5.13
N ILE A 123 -3.37 11.73 5.30
CA ILE A 123 -2.19 10.87 5.10
C ILE A 123 -2.22 9.68 6.06
N LEU A 124 -2.48 9.91 7.35
CA LEU A 124 -2.55 8.84 8.36
C LEU A 124 -3.71 7.87 8.10
N GLU A 125 -4.85 8.36 7.61
CA GLU A 125 -6.00 7.54 7.24
C GLU A 125 -5.67 6.59 6.07
N VAL A 126 -4.95 7.10 5.05
CA VAL A 126 -4.47 6.26 3.94
C VAL A 126 -3.49 5.19 4.44
N PHE A 127 -2.56 5.53 5.34
CA PHE A 127 -1.64 4.53 5.89
C PHE A 127 -2.35 3.47 6.72
N SER A 128 -3.41 3.83 7.44
CA SER A 128 -4.25 2.85 8.11
C SER A 128 -5.00 1.95 7.13
N THR A 129 -5.47 2.51 6.01
CA THR A 129 -6.17 1.76 4.96
C THR A 129 -5.23 0.74 4.31
N ILE A 130 -4.01 1.16 4.00
CA ILE A 130 -2.98 0.31 3.43
C ILE A 130 -2.61 -0.85 4.36
N ARG A 131 -2.42 -0.60 5.65
CA ARG A 131 -2.15 -1.68 6.63
C ARG A 131 -3.29 -2.69 6.73
N ARG A 132 -4.54 -2.24 6.62
CA ARG A 132 -5.70 -3.14 6.61
C ARG A 132 -5.69 -3.99 5.34
N HIS A 133 -5.44 -3.37 4.19
CA HIS A 133 -5.35 -4.04 2.91
C HIS A 133 -4.28 -5.14 2.93
N GLU A 134 -3.06 -4.82 3.36
CA GLU A 134 -1.96 -5.78 3.49
C GLU A 134 -2.30 -6.94 4.44
N ALA A 135 -3.06 -6.68 5.52
CA ALA A 135 -3.51 -7.72 6.43
C ALA A 135 -4.51 -8.69 5.76
N GLU A 136 -5.44 -8.17 4.96
CA GLU A 136 -6.40 -8.98 4.20
C GLU A 136 -5.67 -9.87 3.16
N GLU A 137 -4.60 -9.37 2.54
CA GLU A 137 -3.77 -10.14 1.61
C GLU A 137 -2.94 -11.20 2.31
N ASN A 138 -2.31 -10.86 3.44
CA ASN A 138 -1.55 -11.80 4.25
C ASN A 138 -2.44 -12.96 4.75
N GLU A 139 -3.72 -12.70 5.05
CA GLU A 139 -4.69 -13.75 5.37
C GLU A 139 -4.92 -14.71 4.20
N LEU A 140 -5.06 -14.20 2.97
CA LEU A 140 -5.19 -15.04 1.77
C LEU A 140 -3.93 -15.88 1.51
N ILE A 141 -2.74 -15.28 1.66
CA ILE A 141 -1.46 -15.98 1.56
C ILE A 141 -1.43 -17.15 2.55
N GLN A 142 -1.77 -16.90 3.81
CA GLN A 142 -1.79 -17.92 4.85
C GLN A 142 -2.79 -19.05 4.53
N GLN A 143 -4.00 -18.71 4.10
CA GLN A 143 -5.03 -19.70 3.78
C GLN A 143 -4.58 -20.66 2.67
N ILE A 144 -3.88 -20.14 1.65
CA ILE A 144 -3.31 -20.96 0.57
C ILE A 144 -2.24 -21.91 1.11
N PHE A 145 -1.32 -21.43 1.96
CA PHE A 145 -0.27 -22.28 2.53
C PHE A 145 -0.81 -23.33 3.52
N TYR A 146 -1.81 -23.00 4.32
CA TYR A 146 -2.42 -23.97 5.25
C TYR A 146 -3.17 -25.08 4.52
N GLN A 147 -3.79 -24.79 3.37
CA GLN A 147 -4.41 -25.82 2.53
C GLN A 147 -3.39 -26.82 1.97
N GLU A 148 -2.17 -26.39 1.65
CA GLU A 148 -1.10 -27.30 1.19
C GLU A 148 -0.68 -28.32 2.27
N VAL A 149 -0.66 -27.93 3.55
CA VAL A 149 -0.27 -28.81 4.66
C VAL A 149 -1.33 -29.87 4.95
N SER A 150 -2.61 -29.55 4.75
CA SER A 150 -3.73 -30.45 5.06
C SER A 150 -3.93 -31.60 4.04
N VAL A 151 -3.28 -31.55 2.88
CA VAL A 151 -3.40 -32.58 1.82
C VAL A 151 -2.23 -33.57 1.88
N ALA A 152 -1.26 -33.35 2.77
CA ALA A 152 -0.03 -34.14 2.87
C ALA A 152 -0.04 -35.24 3.97
N ASP A 153 -1.15 -35.42 4.69
CA ASP A 153 -1.37 -36.49 5.68
C ASP A 153 -2.52 -37.43 5.25
#